data_AF-X1IEV9-F1
#
_entry.id   AF-X1IEV9-F1
#
_cell.length_a   1.000
_cell.length_b   1.000
_cell.length_c   1.000
_cell.angle_alpha   90.00
_cell.angle_beta   90.00
_cell.angle_gamma   90.00
#
_symmetry.space_group_name_H-M   'P 1'
#
loop_
_entity.id
_entity.type
_entity.pdbx_description
1 polymer ?
#
loop_
_entity_poly.entity_id
_entity_poly.type
_entity_poly.pdbx_seq_one_letter_code
_entity_poly.pdbx_strand_id
1 'polypeptide(L)'
;YRKNKYSKVTGIFQFMFVDNWNAITWSVVDYSRRPKKGYFTLKTAYQPVLIGMDLDRERLNVDVLRFGFPEIWIVNDNLKQYKNMCVKISLLKDKKVVMEEEIKIGNLPADYVKYISCPSILKQVENLDMKEKGDYIIELKLRDQKGNTISKNSYLIELV
;
A
#
# COMPACT_ATOMS: atom_id res chain seq x y z
N TYR A 1 -3.09 12.07 -1.23
CA TYR A 1 -2.28 13.18 -1.79
C TYR A 1 -1.47 12.73 -2.99
N ARG A 2 -0.39 11.93 -2.83
CA ARG A 2 0.51 11.55 -3.95
C ARG A 2 -0.17 10.89 -5.14
N LYS A 3 -1.15 10.00 -4.95
CA LYS A 3 -1.93 9.41 -6.05
C LYS A 3 -2.67 10.45 -6.91
N ASN A 4 -2.94 11.64 -6.37
CA ASN A 4 -3.62 12.74 -7.07
C ASN A 4 -2.62 13.79 -7.61
N LYS A 5 -1.33 13.45 -7.74
CA LYS A 5 -0.35 14.33 -8.37
C LYS A 5 -0.76 14.63 -9.82
N TYR A 6 -0.51 15.86 -10.25
CA TYR A 6 -0.89 16.40 -11.57
C TYR A 6 -2.39 16.47 -11.90
N SER A 7 -3.27 15.98 -11.03
CA SER A 7 -4.73 16.15 -11.20
C SER A 7 -5.31 17.19 -10.24
N LYS A 8 -4.97 17.08 -8.94
CA LYS A 8 -5.58 17.92 -7.89
C LYS A 8 -4.60 18.41 -6.83
N VAL A 9 -3.50 17.70 -6.62
CA VAL A 9 -2.56 17.94 -5.51
C VAL A 9 -1.16 18.05 -6.07
N THR A 10 -0.42 19.10 -5.72
CA THR A 10 0.98 19.28 -6.16
C THR A 10 1.99 18.97 -5.06
N GLY A 11 1.56 18.97 -3.79
CA GLY A 11 2.44 18.68 -2.67
C GLY A 11 1.67 18.49 -1.36
N ILE A 12 2.37 17.96 -0.38
CA ILE A 12 1.91 17.86 1.01
C ILE A 12 3.10 18.16 1.92
N PHE A 13 2.84 18.98 2.94
CA PHE A 13 3.77 19.21 4.04
C PHE A 13 3.14 18.69 5.32
N GLN A 14 3.76 17.68 5.91
CA GLN A 14 3.28 17.13 7.17
C GLN A 14 3.67 18.07 8.32
N PHE A 15 2.68 18.48 9.10
CA PHE A 15 2.89 19.26 10.33
C PHE A 15 2.82 18.34 11.56
N MET A 16 3.82 18.25 12.43
CA MET A 16 5.20 18.74 12.29
C MET A 16 6.19 17.57 12.36
N PHE A 17 7.41 17.78 11.90
CA PHE A 17 8.36 16.68 11.84
C PHE A 17 8.96 16.35 13.22
N VAL A 18 9.40 17.37 13.97
CA VAL A 18 10.19 17.16 15.19
C VAL A 18 9.92 18.18 16.29
N ASP A 19 10.04 17.76 17.55
CA ASP A 19 9.94 18.65 18.71
C ASP A 19 11.25 19.36 19.05
N ASN A 20 11.12 20.58 19.59
CA ASN A 20 12.21 21.38 20.14
C ASN A 20 12.35 21.26 21.67
N TRP A 21 11.41 20.60 22.36
CA TRP A 21 11.40 20.35 23.80
C TRP A 21 10.50 19.14 24.14
N ASN A 22 10.59 18.63 25.37
CA ASN A 22 9.76 17.49 25.78
C ASN A 22 8.30 17.92 25.95
N ALA A 23 7.44 17.52 25.00
CA ALA A 23 6.03 17.90 24.98
C ALA A 23 5.17 16.83 24.27
N ILE A 24 3.86 16.89 24.50
CA ILE A 24 2.87 16.14 23.73
C ILE A 24 2.49 17.01 22.52
N THR A 25 2.89 16.59 21.33
CA THR A 25 2.70 17.34 20.09
C THR A 25 2.36 16.42 18.92
N TRP A 26 2.17 17.01 17.72
CA TRP A 26 2.01 16.30 16.45
C TRP A 26 3.32 15.85 15.79
N SER A 27 4.45 15.94 16.49
CA SER A 27 5.74 15.52 15.93
C SER A 27 5.76 14.02 15.63
N VAL A 28 6.39 13.62 14.53
CA VAL A 28 6.65 12.20 14.23
C VAL A 28 8.01 11.74 14.77
N VAL A 29 8.88 12.67 15.15
CA VAL A 29 10.14 12.43 15.84
C VAL A 29 10.13 13.25 17.13
N ASP A 30 10.36 12.63 18.27
CA ASP A 30 10.35 13.37 19.54
C ASP A 30 11.62 14.21 19.75
N TYR A 31 11.65 14.97 20.86
CA TYR A 31 12.78 15.82 21.26
C TYR A 31 14.11 15.07 21.34
N SER A 32 14.08 13.82 21.81
CA SER A 32 15.25 12.94 21.93
C SER A 32 15.60 12.23 20.62
N ARG A 33 15.01 12.65 19.49
CA ARG A 33 15.19 12.09 18.14
C ARG A 33 14.72 10.65 18.00
N ARG A 34 13.80 10.20 18.84
CA ARG A 34 13.21 8.86 18.74
C ARG A 34 12.05 8.89 17.73
N PRO A 35 12.06 8.04 16.69
CA PRO A 35 10.97 7.95 15.73
C PRO A 35 9.70 7.38 16.39
N LYS A 36 8.56 8.07 16.20
CA LYS A 36 7.23 7.56 16.58
C LYS A 36 6.64 6.72 15.44
N LYS A 37 5.51 6.05 15.68
CA LYS A 37 4.80 5.27 14.65
C LYS A 37 4.55 6.10 13.37
N GLY A 38 4.17 7.37 13.53
CA GLY A 38 3.96 8.30 12.42
C GLY A 38 5.17 8.49 11.51
N TYR A 39 6.41 8.42 12.04
CA TYR A 39 7.62 8.51 11.24
C TYR A 39 7.73 7.33 10.26
N PHE A 40 7.46 6.12 10.74
CA PHE A 40 7.49 4.92 9.90
C PHE A 40 6.35 4.92 8.89
N THR A 41 5.17 5.43 9.25
CA THR A 41 4.08 5.64 8.30
C THR A 41 4.49 6.61 7.19
N LEU A 42 5.12 7.74 7.52
CA LEU A 42 5.64 8.69 6.53
C LEU A 42 6.76 8.07 5.68
N LYS A 43 7.66 7.29 6.29
CA LYS A 43 8.71 6.57 5.55
C LYS A 43 8.13 5.65 4.48
N THR A 44 7.07 4.90 4.81
CA THR A 44 6.35 4.08 3.83
C THR A 44 5.66 4.95 2.79
N ALA A 45 4.92 5.99 3.21
CA ALA A 45 4.14 6.86 2.34
C ALA A 45 4.99 7.76 1.42
N TYR A 46 6.27 7.99 1.75
CA TYR A 46 7.22 8.76 0.95
C TYR A 46 8.31 7.90 0.28
N GLN A 47 8.09 6.59 0.14
CA GLN A 47 8.92 5.78 -0.76
C GLN A 47 8.92 6.40 -2.18
N PRO A 48 10.08 6.53 -2.86
CA PRO A 48 10.16 7.12 -4.19
C PRO A 48 9.27 6.43 -5.23
N VAL A 49 9.11 5.11 -5.11
CA VAL A 49 8.04 4.36 -5.75
C VAL A 49 7.12 3.82 -4.67
N LEU A 50 5.84 4.14 -4.74
CA LEU A 50 4.85 3.69 -3.77
C LEU A 50 3.74 2.92 -4.47
N ILE A 51 3.58 1.65 -4.10
CA ILE A 51 2.36 0.89 -4.38
C ILE A 51 1.35 1.08 -3.24
N GLY A 52 0.09 1.26 -3.58
CA GLY A 52 -0.99 1.37 -2.62
C GLY A 52 -2.31 0.86 -3.16
N MET A 53 -3.28 0.77 -2.26
CA MET A 53 -4.67 0.48 -2.57
C MET A 53 -5.59 1.41 -1.80
N ASP A 54 -6.78 1.63 -2.34
CA ASP A 54 -7.82 2.43 -1.70
C ASP A 54 -8.75 1.56 -0.86
N LEU A 55 -8.40 1.36 0.41
CA LEU A 55 -9.30 0.70 1.36
C LEU A 55 -10.22 1.75 1.99
N ASP A 56 -11.49 1.73 1.60
CA ASP A 56 -12.50 2.64 2.17
C ASP A 56 -12.79 2.34 3.65
N ARG A 57 -12.54 1.10 4.10
CA ARG A 57 -12.77 0.65 5.47
C ARG A 57 -11.72 -0.37 5.90
N GLU A 58 -11.29 -0.27 7.16
CA GLU A 58 -10.46 -1.28 7.81
C GLU A 58 -11.27 -2.54 8.15
N ARG A 59 -12.58 -2.38 8.41
CA ARG A 59 -13.53 -3.48 8.57
C ARG A 59 -14.18 -3.83 7.25
N LEU A 60 -13.88 -5.01 6.74
CA LEU A 60 -14.44 -5.53 5.50
C LEU A 60 -15.41 -6.65 5.82
N ASN A 61 -16.62 -6.57 5.27
CA ASN A 61 -17.46 -7.75 5.17
C ASN A 61 -16.86 -8.65 4.09
N VAL A 62 -16.90 -9.96 4.29
CA VAL A 62 -16.48 -10.98 3.31
C VAL A 62 -17.08 -10.69 1.92
N ASP A 63 -18.31 -10.17 1.86
CA ASP A 63 -18.95 -9.80 0.60
C ASP A 63 -18.30 -8.61 -0.13
N VAL A 64 -17.67 -7.66 0.58
CA VAL A 64 -16.96 -6.54 -0.08
C VAL A 64 -15.76 -7.05 -0.89
N LEU A 65 -15.06 -8.07 -0.39
CA LEU A 65 -14.01 -8.74 -1.14
C LEU A 65 -14.55 -9.53 -2.35
N ARG A 66 -15.84 -9.89 -2.33
CA ARG A 66 -16.54 -10.60 -3.41
C ARG A 66 -17.15 -9.69 -4.50
N PHE A 67 -17.37 -8.40 -4.22
CA PHE A 67 -18.05 -7.51 -5.17
C PHE A 67 -17.14 -6.42 -5.78
N GLY A 68 -15.95 -6.21 -5.25
CA GLY A 68 -14.98 -5.32 -5.88
C GLY A 68 -13.71 -5.19 -5.05
N PHE A 69 -12.58 -5.66 -5.60
CA PHE A 69 -11.29 -5.38 -4.98
C PHE A 69 -10.99 -3.88 -5.13
N PRO A 70 -10.45 -3.23 -4.09
CA PRO A 70 -10.10 -1.82 -4.16
C PRO A 70 -9.09 -1.55 -5.27
N GLU A 71 -9.19 -0.36 -5.88
CA GLU A 71 -8.28 0.07 -6.94
C GLU A 71 -6.84 0.12 -6.42
N ILE A 72 -5.93 -0.54 -7.15
CA ILE A 72 -4.51 -0.51 -6.85
C ILE A 72 -3.87 0.60 -7.69
N TRP A 73 -3.01 1.39 -7.07
CA TRP A 73 -2.30 2.46 -7.72
C TRP A 73 -0.80 2.40 -7.38
N ILE A 74 -0.01 2.92 -8.31
CA ILE A 74 1.44 3.02 -8.17
C ILE A 74 1.87 4.43 -8.52
N VAL A 75 2.59 5.06 -7.61
CA VAL A 75 3.25 6.35 -7.82
C VAL A 75 4.74 6.10 -8.06
N ASN A 76 5.28 6.60 -9.17
CA ASN A 76 6.72 6.67 -9.40
C ASN A 76 7.14 8.15 -9.40
N ASP A 77 7.88 8.58 -8.40
CA ASP A 77 8.44 9.94 -8.34
C ASP A 77 9.90 10.00 -8.85
N ASN A 78 10.46 8.87 -9.31
CA ASN A 78 11.78 8.90 -9.94
C ASN A 78 11.71 9.45 -11.37
N LEU A 79 12.83 10.03 -11.81
CA LEU A 79 13.05 10.46 -13.19
C LEU A 79 13.32 9.30 -14.17
N LYS A 80 13.37 8.06 -13.68
CA LYS A 80 13.56 6.86 -14.51
C LYS A 80 12.27 6.08 -14.66
N GLN A 81 12.10 5.48 -15.84
CA GLN A 81 11.06 4.50 -16.09
C GLN A 81 11.48 3.10 -15.63
N TYR A 82 10.50 2.27 -15.31
CA TYR A 82 10.67 0.84 -15.06
C TYR A 82 9.90 0.04 -16.12
N LYS A 83 10.48 -1.09 -16.56
CA LYS A 83 9.90 -1.94 -17.60
C LYS A 83 9.54 -3.30 -17.03
N ASN A 84 8.50 -3.92 -17.61
CA ASN A 84 8.08 -5.29 -17.28
C ASN A 84 7.92 -5.52 -15.77
N MET A 85 7.21 -4.60 -15.12
CA MET A 85 6.95 -4.64 -13.69
C MET A 85 5.82 -5.62 -13.37
N CYS A 86 5.87 -6.14 -12.15
CA CYS A 86 4.90 -7.08 -11.63
C CYS A 86 4.41 -6.65 -10.24
N VAL A 87 3.12 -6.77 -9.98
CA VAL A 87 2.53 -6.54 -8.66
C VAL A 87 2.20 -7.89 -8.05
N LYS A 88 2.71 -8.10 -6.85
CA LYS A 88 2.41 -9.27 -6.03
C LYS A 88 1.54 -8.84 -4.85
N ILE A 89 0.40 -9.49 -4.71
CA ILE A 89 -0.59 -9.26 -3.67
C ILE A 89 -0.63 -10.53 -2.82
N SER A 90 -0.46 -10.39 -1.51
CA SER A 90 -0.54 -11.52 -0.58
C SER A 90 -1.52 -11.18 0.54
N LEU A 91 -2.43 -12.09 0.86
CA LEU A 91 -3.26 -12.02 2.05
C LEU A 91 -2.66 -12.94 3.11
N LEU A 92 -2.42 -12.40 4.31
CA LEU A 92 -1.82 -13.13 5.41
C LEU A 92 -2.79 -13.19 6.59
N LYS A 93 -2.89 -14.37 7.21
CA LYS A 93 -3.53 -14.59 8.50
C LYS A 93 -2.52 -15.21 9.46
N ASP A 94 -2.37 -14.67 10.67
CA ASP A 94 -1.40 -15.16 11.65
C ASP A 94 0.02 -15.33 11.08
N LYS A 95 0.42 -14.39 10.20
CA LYS A 95 1.70 -14.39 9.45
C LYS A 95 1.86 -15.51 8.41
N LYS A 96 0.84 -16.34 8.17
CA LYS A 96 0.81 -17.34 7.10
C LYS A 96 0.12 -16.76 5.87
N VAL A 97 0.71 -16.96 4.70
CA VAL A 97 0.10 -16.58 3.42
C VAL A 97 -1.07 -17.51 3.14
N VAL A 98 -2.28 -16.97 3.10
CA VAL A 98 -3.51 -17.72 2.80
C VAL A 98 -3.93 -17.56 1.34
N MET A 99 -3.52 -16.46 0.70
CA MET A 99 -3.78 -16.18 -0.70
C MET A 99 -2.64 -15.37 -1.30
N GLU A 100 -2.36 -15.60 -2.57
CA GLU A 100 -1.33 -14.88 -3.30
C GLU A 100 -1.67 -14.78 -4.78
N GLU A 101 -1.55 -13.57 -5.32
CA GLU A 101 -1.75 -13.29 -6.73
C GLU A 101 -0.63 -12.41 -7.27
N GLU A 102 -0.29 -12.62 -8.54
CA GLU A 102 0.74 -11.86 -9.23
C GLU A 102 0.23 -11.35 -10.59
N ILE A 103 0.33 -10.04 -10.79
CA ILE A 103 -0.26 -9.32 -11.92
C ILE A 103 0.84 -8.57 -12.66
N LYS A 104 1.00 -8.87 -13.96
CA LYS A 104 1.91 -8.15 -14.83
C LYS A 104 1.30 -6.80 -15.21
N ILE A 105 2.02 -5.72 -14.92
CA ILE A 105 1.55 -4.35 -15.20
C ILE A 105 2.31 -3.68 -16.34
N GLY A 106 3.32 -4.34 -16.91
CA GLY A 106 4.13 -3.79 -18.00
C GLY A 106 5.00 -2.62 -17.56
N ASN A 107 4.99 -1.53 -18.33
CA ASN A 107 5.88 -0.38 -18.07
C ASN A 107 5.27 0.60 -17.07
N LEU A 108 6.12 1.19 -16.23
CA LEU A 108 5.83 2.28 -15.31
C LEU A 108 6.69 3.48 -15.70
N PRO A 109 6.12 4.51 -16.34
CA PRO A 109 6.85 5.70 -16.74
C PRO A 109 7.49 6.44 -15.56
N ALA A 110 8.48 7.29 -15.87
CA ALA A 110 9.04 8.25 -14.91
C ALA A 110 7.97 9.24 -14.45
N ASP A 111 8.04 9.68 -13.20
CA ASP A 111 7.22 10.76 -12.66
C ASP A 111 5.68 10.60 -12.88
N TYR A 112 5.16 9.37 -12.73
CA TYR A 112 3.82 9.00 -13.18
C TYR A 112 2.99 8.29 -12.10
N VAL A 113 1.66 8.37 -12.22
CA VAL A 113 0.72 7.56 -11.43
C VAL A 113 0.01 6.56 -12.33
N LYS A 114 0.19 5.27 -12.04
CA LYS A 114 -0.46 4.19 -12.76
C LYS A 114 -1.54 3.56 -11.90
N TYR A 115 -2.74 3.47 -12.45
CA TYR A 115 -3.87 2.75 -11.86
C TYR A 115 -3.97 1.36 -12.49
N ILE A 116 -4.28 0.38 -11.67
CA ILE A 116 -4.39 -1.02 -12.05
C ILE A 116 -5.79 -1.47 -11.63
N SER A 117 -6.62 -1.75 -12.62
CA SER A 117 -7.82 -2.53 -12.38
C SER A 117 -7.40 -3.96 -12.09
N CYS A 118 -7.88 -4.49 -10.98
CA CYS A 118 -7.68 -5.89 -10.63
C CYS A 118 -8.97 -6.64 -10.98
N PRO A 119 -9.09 -7.21 -12.19
CA PRO A 119 -10.19 -8.12 -12.48
C PRO A 119 -9.95 -9.40 -11.67
N SER A 120 -10.65 -9.48 -10.55
CA SER A 120 -11.07 -10.76 -9.95
C SER A 120 -10.00 -11.60 -9.24
N ILE A 121 -9.44 -11.10 -8.13
CA ILE A 121 -9.01 -11.95 -6.99
C ILE A 121 -10.13 -12.93 -6.57
N LEU A 122 -11.37 -12.61 -6.95
CA LEU A 122 -12.63 -13.37 -6.81
C LEU A 122 -12.51 -14.88 -7.00
N LYS A 123 -11.78 -15.38 -8.02
CA LYS A 123 -11.73 -16.84 -8.26
C LYS A 123 -10.93 -17.62 -7.21
N GLN A 124 -10.00 -16.97 -6.52
CA GLN A 124 -9.26 -17.60 -5.42
C GLN A 124 -9.96 -17.38 -4.08
N VAL A 125 -10.57 -16.20 -3.88
CA VAL A 125 -11.34 -15.89 -2.66
C VAL A 125 -12.62 -16.73 -2.54
N GLU A 126 -13.27 -17.09 -3.64
CA GLU A 126 -14.40 -18.05 -3.63
C GLU A 126 -14.01 -19.44 -3.08
N ASN A 127 -12.75 -19.85 -3.26
CA ASN A 127 -12.21 -21.11 -2.74
C ASN A 127 -11.59 -20.98 -1.34
N LEU A 128 -11.36 -19.75 -0.87
CA LEU A 128 -11.00 -19.52 0.52
C LEU A 128 -12.30 -19.59 1.32
N ASP A 129 -12.39 -20.64 2.14
CA ASP A 129 -13.39 -20.75 3.19
C ASP A 129 -13.09 -19.65 4.23
N MET A 130 -13.40 -18.39 3.89
CA MET A 130 -13.27 -17.20 4.73
C MET A 130 -14.26 -17.22 5.92
N LYS A 131 -14.60 -18.41 6.42
CA LYS A 131 -15.42 -18.62 7.61
C LYS A 131 -14.74 -18.08 8.86
N GLU A 132 -13.42 -18.02 8.87
CA GLU A 132 -12.69 -17.52 10.02
C GLU A 132 -12.50 -16.01 9.96
N LYS A 133 -13.47 -15.30 10.56
CA LYS A 133 -13.39 -13.88 10.90
C LYS A 133 -12.12 -13.53 11.69
N GLY A 134 -11.72 -12.27 11.66
CA GLY A 134 -10.59 -11.74 12.43
C GLY A 134 -9.64 -10.90 11.59
N ASP A 135 -8.43 -10.70 12.11
CA ASP A 135 -7.43 -9.81 11.52
C ASP A 135 -6.63 -10.48 10.39
N TYR A 136 -6.51 -9.77 9.28
CA TYR A 136 -5.70 -10.16 8.14
C TYR A 136 -4.81 -9.00 7.71
N ILE A 137 -3.70 -9.33 7.05
CA ILE A 137 -2.79 -8.35 6.47
C ILE A 137 -2.79 -8.52 4.96
N ILE A 138 -3.11 -7.46 4.22
CA ILE A 138 -2.85 -7.42 2.79
C ILE A 138 -1.47 -6.83 2.57
N GLU A 139 -0.54 -7.61 2.02
CA GLU A 139 0.76 -7.14 1.56
C GLU A 139 0.75 -6.88 0.06
N LEU A 140 1.27 -5.72 -0.34
CA LEU A 140 1.53 -5.34 -1.72
C LEU A 140 3.03 -5.23 -1.95
N LYS A 141 3.53 -5.88 -3.01
CA LYS A 141 4.93 -5.77 -3.45
C LYS A 141 4.97 -5.46 -4.94
N LEU A 142 5.68 -4.41 -5.30
CA LEU A 142 6.01 -4.11 -6.69
C LEU A 142 7.39 -4.66 -7.00
N ARG A 143 7.51 -5.50 -8.03
CA ARG A 143 8.74 -6.20 -8.41
C ARG A 143 9.19 -5.85 -9.81
N ASP A 144 10.51 -5.77 -10.00
CA ASP A 144 11.11 -5.66 -11.32
C ASP A 144 11.19 -7.01 -12.04
N GLN A 145 11.61 -6.98 -13.31
CA GLN A 145 11.81 -8.18 -14.13
C GLN A 145 12.85 -9.18 -13.57
N LYS A 146 13.71 -8.75 -12.64
CA LYS A 146 14.69 -9.61 -11.96
C LYS A 146 14.15 -10.20 -10.66
N GLY A 147 12.91 -9.87 -10.28
CA GLY A 147 12.28 -10.29 -9.03
C GLY A 147 12.61 -9.41 -7.83
N ASN A 148 13.37 -8.31 -7.99
CA ASN A 148 13.70 -7.42 -6.88
C ASN A 148 12.47 -6.61 -6.49
N THR A 149 12.24 -6.47 -5.18
CA THR A 149 11.15 -5.64 -4.67
C THR A 149 11.55 -4.16 -4.73
N ILE A 150 10.84 -3.38 -5.55
CA ILE A 150 11.04 -1.93 -5.73
C ILE A 150 10.21 -1.12 -4.74
N SER A 151 9.03 -1.62 -4.36
CA SER A 151 8.15 -0.97 -3.40
C SER A 151 7.39 -2.02 -2.59
N LYS A 152 7.14 -1.73 -1.31
CA LYS A 152 6.31 -2.57 -0.43
C LYS A 152 5.35 -1.70 0.36
N ASN A 153 4.12 -2.16 0.51
CA ASN A 153 3.12 -1.57 1.40
C ASN A 153 2.24 -2.67 2.00
N SER A 154 1.59 -2.39 3.13
CA SER A 154 0.74 -3.36 3.81
C SER A 154 -0.38 -2.70 4.58
N TYR A 155 -1.52 -3.38 4.65
CA TYR A 155 -2.72 -2.90 5.31
C TYR A 155 -3.25 -3.97 6.26
N LEU A 156 -3.56 -3.57 7.49
CA LEU A 156 -4.31 -4.41 8.43
C LEU A 156 -5.79 -4.23 8.12
N ILE A 157 -6.50 -5.34 7.98
CA ILE A 157 -7.95 -5.38 7.78
C ILE A 157 -8.57 -6.36 8.77
N GLU A 158 -9.77 -6.05 9.23
CA GLU A 158 -10.58 -6.93 10.07
C GLU A 158 -11.71 -7.48 9.19
N LEU A 159 -11.79 -8.81 9.08
CA LEU A 159 -12.86 -9.50 8.38
C LEU A 159 -13.96 -9.88 9.37
N VAL A 160 -15.13 -9.26 9.19
CA VAL A 160 -16.30 -9.35 10.08
C VAL A 160 -17.46 -10.11 9.47
#